data_AF-A0A7S2B0U7-F1
#
_entry.id   AF-A0A7S2B0U7-F1
#
_cell.length_a   1.000
_cell.length_b   1.000
_cell.length_c   1.000
_cell.angle_alpha   90.00
_cell.angle_beta   90.00
_cell.angle_gamma   90.00
#
_symmetry.space_group_name_H-M   'P 1'
#
loop_
_entity.id
_entity.type
_entity.pdbx_description
1 polymer ?
#
loop_
_entity_poly.entity_id
_entity_poly.type
_entity_poly.pdbx_seq_one_letter_code
_entity_poly.pdbx_strand_id
1 'polypeptide(L)'
;EHPTIPGQPLREPSMNGPGYLRMLKDSKIVTRQGDLRHDFPELQARKVFQDSQMEEEGANSIDTGGGDEEMIYMEYIEVWAAISSYKFPNPYIPLQKKVEDMFANIVFPNQQQFALKGKGKKGKKK
;
A
#
# COMPACT_ATOMS: atom_id res chain seq x y z
N GLU A 1 10.85 -15.00 13.07
CA GLU A 1 12.11 -14.84 12.34
C GLU A 1 12.60 -16.20 11.91
N HIS A 2 12.93 -16.36 10.62
CA HIS A 2 13.43 -17.63 10.10
C HIS A 2 14.92 -17.77 10.42
N PRO A 3 15.41 -19.00 10.69
CA PRO A 3 16.82 -19.23 10.94
C PRO A 3 17.65 -18.91 9.69
N THR A 4 18.78 -18.21 9.87
CA THR A 4 19.75 -17.93 8.81
C THR A 4 20.53 -19.20 8.44
N ILE A 5 20.54 -19.55 7.16
CA ILE A 5 21.33 -20.68 6.64
C ILE A 5 22.69 -20.14 6.17
N PRO A 6 23.83 -20.70 6.64
CA PRO A 6 25.16 -20.26 6.20
C PRO A 6 25.32 -20.35 4.68
N GLY A 7 25.77 -19.26 4.05
CA GLY A 7 25.99 -19.17 2.60
C GLY A 7 24.76 -18.77 1.78
N GLN A 8 23.58 -18.64 2.39
CA GLN A 8 22.42 -18.08 1.73
C GLN A 8 22.51 -16.54 1.73
N PRO A 9 22.21 -15.84 0.61
CA PRO A 9 22.11 -14.39 0.61
C PRO A 9 21.09 -13.92 1.65
N LEU A 10 21.32 -12.72 2.20
CA LEU A 10 20.38 -12.09 3.14
C LEU A 10 19.00 -12.01 2.47
N ARG A 11 17.99 -12.59 3.12
CA ARG A 11 16.60 -12.44 2.67
C ARG A 11 16.23 -10.97 2.69
N GLU A 12 15.52 -10.54 1.64
CA GLU A 12 14.95 -9.20 1.61
C GLU A 12 13.92 -9.02 2.74
N PRO A 13 13.73 -7.80 3.25
CA PRO A 13 12.64 -7.51 4.16
C PRO A 13 11.29 -7.87 3.53
N SER A 14 10.53 -8.73 4.19
CA SER A 14 9.23 -9.21 3.71
C SER A 14 8.13 -9.04 4.76
N MET A 15 6.87 -9.08 4.32
CA MET A 15 5.69 -9.02 5.18
C MET A 15 4.68 -10.09 4.75
N ASN A 16 4.27 -10.94 5.68
CA ASN A 16 3.25 -11.96 5.41
C ASN A 16 1.83 -11.38 5.36
N GLY A 17 0.90 -12.14 4.77
CA GLY A 17 -0.51 -11.76 4.63
C GLY A 17 -1.20 -11.33 5.95
N PRO A 18 -1.05 -12.06 7.07
CA PRO A 18 -1.59 -11.64 8.36
C PRO A 18 -1.04 -10.29 8.85
N GLY A 19 0.26 -10.06 8.69
CA GLY A 19 0.93 -8.80 9.02
C GLY A 19 0.39 -7.65 8.17
N TYR A 20 0.26 -7.86 6.86
CA TYR A 20 -0.33 -6.92 5.92
C TYR A 20 -1.76 -6.52 6.32
N LEU A 21 -2.63 -7.49 6.61
CA LEU A 21 -4.01 -7.20 7.00
C LEU A 21 -4.10 -6.45 8.33
N ARG A 22 -3.24 -6.79 9.29
CA ARG A 22 -3.15 -6.06 10.55
C ARG A 22 -2.74 -4.61 10.33
N MET A 23 -1.70 -4.39 9.52
CA MET A 23 -1.25 -3.04 9.15
C MET A 23 -2.38 -2.20 8.56
N LEU A 24 -3.18 -2.75 7.63
CA LEU A 24 -4.27 -2.01 7.00
C LEU A 24 -5.44 -1.72 7.95
N LYS A 25 -5.72 -2.63 8.90
CA LYS A 25 -6.73 -2.42 9.94
C LYS A 25 -6.29 -1.32 10.91
N ASP A 26 -5.04 -1.37 11.36
CA ASP A 26 -4.46 -0.37 12.27
C ASP A 26 -4.38 1.01 11.60
N SER A 27 -4.13 1.04 10.28
CA SER A 27 -4.12 2.26 9.45
C SER A 27 -5.52 2.79 9.10
N LYS A 28 -6.60 2.11 9.54
CA LYS A 28 -8.00 2.42 9.20
C LYS A 28 -8.30 2.45 7.70
N ILE A 29 -7.54 1.71 6.90
CA ILE A 29 -7.76 1.57 5.46
C ILE A 29 -8.90 0.58 5.19
N VAL A 30 -8.91 -0.55 5.90
CA VAL A 30 -9.94 -1.58 5.76
C VAL A 30 -11.24 -1.08 6.38
N THR A 31 -12.27 -0.95 5.54
CA THR A 31 -13.61 -0.51 5.94
C THR A 31 -14.48 -1.71 6.30
N ARG A 32 -15.42 -1.52 7.22
CA ARG A 32 -16.38 -2.53 7.67
C ARG A 32 -17.78 -2.24 7.13
N GLN A 33 -18.62 -3.26 7.12
CA GLN A 33 -20.03 -3.11 6.80
C GLN A 33 -20.68 -2.18 7.84
N GLY A 34 -21.22 -1.04 7.39
CA GLY A 34 -21.79 0.00 8.23
C GLY A 34 -20.95 1.28 8.33
N ASP A 35 -19.71 1.27 7.86
CA ASP A 35 -18.92 2.50 7.70
C ASP A 35 -19.57 3.39 6.64
N LEU A 36 -19.47 4.72 6.83
CA LEU A 36 -19.99 5.71 5.89
C LEU A 36 -19.43 5.53 4.47
N ARG A 37 -18.22 4.99 4.37
CA ARG A 37 -17.60 4.52 3.13
C ARG A 37 -17.17 3.08 3.30
N HIS A 38 -17.74 2.19 2.50
CA HIS A 38 -17.38 0.78 2.41
C HIS A 38 -16.67 0.51 1.08
N ASP A 39 -15.62 1.28 0.80
CA ASP A 39 -14.91 1.32 -0.48
C ASP A 39 -13.71 0.38 -0.53
N PHE A 40 -13.29 -0.20 0.60
CA PHE A 40 -12.17 -1.14 0.66
C PHE A 40 -12.32 -2.18 1.78
N PRO A 41 -13.19 -3.20 1.61
CA PRO A 41 -13.32 -4.30 2.55
C PRO A 41 -12.07 -5.18 2.65
N GLU A 42 -12.00 -6.00 3.70
CA GLU A 42 -10.93 -6.97 3.90
C GLU A 42 -10.74 -7.92 2.71
N LEU A 43 -11.83 -8.30 2.04
CA LEU A 43 -11.76 -9.13 0.84
C LEU A 43 -10.93 -8.45 -0.28
N GLN A 44 -11.07 -7.14 -0.44
CA GLN A 44 -10.32 -6.41 -1.47
C GLN A 44 -8.87 -6.21 -1.05
N ALA A 45 -8.60 -6.07 0.25
CA ALA A 45 -7.24 -6.08 0.77
C ALA A 45 -6.52 -7.40 0.44
N ARG A 46 -7.18 -8.54 0.70
CA ARG A 46 -6.63 -9.87 0.38
C ARG A 46 -6.37 -10.03 -1.12
N LYS A 47 -7.30 -9.57 -1.95
CA LYS A 47 -7.12 -9.57 -3.41
C LYS A 47 -5.93 -8.72 -3.83
N VAL A 48 -5.77 -7.51 -3.30
CA VAL A 48 -4.63 -6.64 -3.62
C VAL A 48 -3.30 -7.26 -3.21
N PHE A 49 -3.23 -7.93 -2.05
CA PHE A 49 -2.04 -8.66 -1.62
C PHE A 49 -1.66 -9.76 -2.62
N GLN A 50 -2.64 -10.56 -3.05
CA GLN A 50 -2.43 -11.63 -4.04
C GLN A 50 -2.02 -11.07 -5.40
N ASP A 51 -2.74 -10.05 -5.89
CA ASP A 51 -2.48 -9.42 -7.19
C ASP A 51 -1.08 -8.78 -7.24
N SER A 52 -0.57 -8.21 -6.13
CA SER A 52 0.78 -7.62 -6.09
C SER A 52 1.92 -8.65 -6.09
N GLN A 53 1.62 -9.90 -5.76
CA GLN A 53 2.60 -10.98 -5.77
C GLN A 53 2.57 -11.78 -7.08
N MET A 54 1.56 -11.55 -7.93
CA MET A 54 1.52 -12.15 -9.27
C MET A 54 2.49 -11.38 -10.16
N GLU A 55 3.70 -11.91 -10.35
CA GLU A 55 4.66 -11.39 -11.33
C GLU A 55 4.01 -11.29 -12.73
N GLU A 56 4.39 -10.28 -13.51
CA GLU A 56 4.20 -10.33 -14.96
C GLU A 56 4.93 -11.59 -15.46
N GLU A 57 4.19 -12.60 -15.95
CA GLU A 57 4.72 -13.82 -16.56
C GLU A 57 5.53 -13.49 -17.83
N GLY A 58 6.72 -12.92 -17.65
CA GLY A 58 7.73 -12.73 -18.66
C GLY A 58 8.62 -13.96 -18.70
N ALA A 59 8.91 -14.47 -19.91
CA ALA A 59 9.66 -15.71 -20.14
C ALA A 59 11.08 -15.79 -19.53
N ASN A 60 11.56 -14.74 -18.85
CA ASN A 60 12.87 -14.64 -18.21
C ASN A 60 12.79 -14.23 -16.73
N SER A 61 11.65 -14.42 -16.04
CA SER A 61 11.58 -14.10 -14.62
C SER A 61 12.53 -15.00 -13.81
N ILE A 62 13.53 -14.38 -13.18
CA ILE A 62 14.36 -15.01 -12.15
C ILE A 62 13.59 -14.73 -10.86
N ASP A 63 12.90 -15.76 -10.37
CA ASP A 63 12.13 -15.76 -9.13
C ASP A 63 12.90 -15.05 -8.00
N THR A 64 12.52 -13.80 -7.77
CA THR A 64 13.05 -12.97 -6.67
C THR A 64 11.93 -12.65 -5.67
N GLY A 65 10.81 -13.39 -5.73
CA GLY A 65 9.64 -13.21 -4.87
C GLY A 65 9.87 -13.70 -3.43
N GLY A 66 9.19 -13.08 -2.47
CA GLY A 66 9.24 -13.42 -1.04
C GLY A 66 8.68 -14.80 -0.67
N GLY A 67 8.48 -15.68 -1.66
CA GLY A 67 7.69 -16.90 -1.56
C GLY A 67 6.19 -16.59 -1.58
N ASP A 68 5.38 -17.60 -1.92
CA ASP A 68 3.92 -17.51 -2.13
C ASP A 68 3.11 -16.91 -0.96
N GLU A 69 3.73 -16.68 0.21
CA GLU A 69 3.08 -16.20 1.42
C GLU A 69 3.65 -14.88 1.98
N GLU A 70 4.77 -14.36 1.45
CA GLU A 70 5.38 -13.11 1.94
C GLU A 70 5.60 -12.10 0.83
N MET A 71 5.22 -10.84 1.10
CA MET A 71 5.42 -9.75 0.16
C MET A 71 6.74 -9.03 0.39
N ILE A 72 7.52 -8.78 -0.67
CA ILE A 72 8.79 -8.03 -0.60
C ILE A 72 8.56 -6.52 -0.69
N TYR A 73 9.63 -5.74 -0.53
CA TYR A 73 9.58 -4.28 -0.49
C TYR A 73 8.91 -3.64 -1.72
N MET A 74 9.17 -4.18 -2.92
CA MET A 74 8.59 -3.64 -4.15
C MET A 74 7.07 -3.85 -4.20
N GLU A 75 6.60 -5.05 -3.89
CA GLU A 75 5.18 -5.39 -3.81
C GLU A 75 4.47 -4.57 -2.72
N TYR A 76 5.15 -4.33 -1.59
CA TYR A 76 4.66 -3.42 -0.54
C TYR A 76 4.44 -1.99 -1.04
N ILE A 77 5.27 -1.47 -1.93
CA ILE A 77 5.04 -0.14 -2.53
C ILE A 77 3.83 -0.17 -3.46
N GLU A 78 3.71 -1.23 -4.27
CA GLU A 78 2.63 -1.38 -5.25
C GLU A 78 1.25 -1.44 -4.60
N VAL A 79 1.10 -2.16 -3.49
CA VAL A 79 -0.19 -2.24 -2.80
C VAL A 79 -0.70 -0.87 -2.35
N TRP A 80 0.16 0.07 -1.95
CA TRP A 80 -0.28 1.42 -1.59
C TRP A 80 -0.83 2.19 -2.79
N ALA A 81 -0.19 2.07 -3.96
CA ALA A 81 -0.70 2.65 -5.19
C ALA A 81 -2.05 2.05 -5.58
N ALA A 82 -2.18 0.72 -5.49
CA ALA A 82 -3.42 0.00 -5.77
C ALA A 82 -4.56 0.45 -4.83
N ILE A 83 -4.32 0.43 -3.51
CA ILE A 83 -5.30 0.86 -2.49
C ILE A 83 -5.74 2.31 -2.73
N SER A 84 -4.80 3.21 -3.05
CA SER A 84 -5.13 4.61 -3.33
C SER A 84 -6.09 4.75 -4.52
N SER A 85 -6.01 3.83 -5.50
CA SER A 85 -6.89 3.81 -6.66
C SER A 85 -8.29 3.29 -6.33
N TYR A 86 -8.42 2.38 -5.35
CA TYR A 86 -9.72 2.01 -4.77
C TYR A 86 -10.36 3.18 -4.01
N LYS A 87 -9.59 3.85 -3.15
CA LYS A 87 -10.08 4.97 -2.31
C LYS A 87 -10.44 6.21 -3.12
N PHE A 88 -9.76 6.42 -4.25
CA PHE A 88 -9.97 7.55 -5.14
C PHE A 88 -10.21 7.05 -6.57
N PRO A 89 -11.43 6.58 -6.90
CA PRO A 89 -11.72 5.93 -8.18
C PRO A 89 -11.72 6.90 -9.37
N ASN A 90 -11.72 8.22 -9.13
CA ASN A 90 -11.70 9.21 -10.20
C ASN A 90 -10.41 9.07 -11.06
N PRO A 91 -10.52 8.75 -12.36
CA PRO A 91 -9.37 8.51 -13.22
C PRO A 91 -8.61 9.79 -13.59
N TYR A 92 -9.24 10.96 -13.43
CA TYR A 92 -8.62 12.26 -13.75
C TYR A 92 -7.73 12.80 -12.61
N ILE A 93 -7.67 12.10 -11.48
CA ILE A 93 -6.75 12.43 -10.39
C ILE A 93 -5.46 11.62 -10.61
N PRO A 94 -4.29 12.26 -10.75
CA PRO A 94 -3.03 11.55 -10.91
C PRO A 94 -2.70 10.65 -9.71
N LEU A 95 -2.06 9.50 -9.95
CA LEU A 95 -1.77 8.49 -8.93
C LEU A 95 -0.99 9.06 -7.73
N GLN A 96 0.04 9.87 -7.97
CA GLN A 96 0.83 10.50 -6.92
C GLN A 96 -0.04 11.33 -5.96
N LYS A 97 -1.09 11.96 -6.49
CA LYS A 97 -2.03 12.76 -5.68
C LYS A 97 -3.00 11.88 -4.91
N LYS A 98 -3.45 10.75 -5.49
CA LYS A 98 -4.27 9.75 -4.78
C LYS A 98 -3.51 9.18 -3.58
N VAL A 99 -2.25 8.80 -3.78
CA VAL A 99 -1.38 8.26 -2.72
C VAL A 99 -1.13 9.32 -1.64
N GLU A 100 -0.77 10.55 -2.02
CA GLU A 100 -0.58 11.63 -1.06
C GLU A 100 -1.86 11.91 -0.25
N ASP A 101 -3.00 12.06 -0.92
CA ASP A 101 -4.27 12.33 -0.26
C ASP A 101 -4.69 11.14 0.64
N MET A 102 -4.42 9.89 0.25
CA MET A 102 -4.64 8.71 1.11
C MET A 102 -3.78 8.77 2.37
N PHE A 103 -2.47 8.99 2.23
CA PHE A 103 -1.56 9.02 3.36
C PHE A 103 -1.84 10.18 4.30
N ALA A 104 -2.04 11.38 3.78
CA ALA A 104 -2.29 12.55 4.60
C ALA A 104 -3.66 12.48 5.31
N ASN A 105 -4.70 11.99 4.65
CA ASN A 105 -6.06 12.11 5.18
C ASN A 105 -6.55 10.85 5.91
N ILE A 106 -5.96 9.68 5.63
CA ILE A 106 -6.43 8.39 6.17
C ILE A 106 -5.36 7.76 7.06
N VAL A 107 -4.16 7.53 6.53
CA VAL A 107 -3.13 6.71 7.22
C VAL A 107 -2.41 7.50 8.31
N PHE A 108 -2.02 8.75 8.01
CA PHE A 108 -1.31 9.63 8.93
C PHE A 108 -2.04 10.97 9.13
N PRO A 109 -3.29 10.99 9.66
CA PRO A 109 -4.08 12.22 9.78
C PRO A 109 -3.36 13.35 10.55
N ASN A 110 -2.56 12.98 11.55
CA ASN A 110 -1.82 13.93 12.38
C ASN A 110 -0.58 14.52 11.68
N GLN A 111 -0.22 14.02 10.49
CA GLN A 111 0.94 14.47 9.72
C GLN A 111 0.55 15.31 8.49
N GLN A 112 -0.73 15.69 8.34
CA GLN A 112 -1.20 16.52 7.23
C GLN A 112 -0.39 17.80 7.01
N GLN A 113 0.12 18.40 8.08
CA GLN A 113 0.97 19.60 8.01
C GLN A 113 2.29 19.41 7.23
N PHE A 114 2.75 18.17 7.09
CA PHE A 114 3.96 17.83 6.35
C PHE A 114 3.67 17.40 4.90
N ALA A 115 2.40 17.27 4.52
CA ALA A 115 2.01 16.96 3.15
C ALA A 115 2.50 18.05 2.18
N LEU A 116 2.81 17.66 0.95
CA LEU A 116 3.29 18.58 -0.09
C LEU A 116 2.21 19.64 -0.41
N LYS A 117 0.93 19.23 -0.30
CA LYS A 117 -0.28 20.04 -0.42
C LYS A 117 -0.47 21.00 0.78
N GLY A 118 0.46 21.94 0.95
CA GLY A 118 0.42 22.95 2.02
C GLY A 118 1.48 24.04 1.93
N LYS A 119 2.58 23.80 1.22
CA LYS A 119 3.70 24.76 1.13
C LYS A 119 3.49 25.92 0.15
N GLY A 120 2.38 25.96 -0.59
CA GLY A 120 2.14 26.91 -1.69
C GLY A 120 1.07 27.99 -1.47
N LYS A 121 0.39 28.06 -0.33
CA LYS A 121 -0.66 29.08 -0.07
C LYS A 121 -0.20 30.15 0.93
N LYS A 122 0.97 30.74 0.71
CA LYS A 122 1.29 32.08 1.24
C LYS A 122 1.44 33.05 0.07
N GLY A 123 0.40 33.86 -0.17
CA GLY A 123 0.51 34.98 -1.10
C GLY A 123 -0.64 35.08 -2.10
N LYS A 124 -1.80 35.55 -1.63
CA LYS A 124 -2.65 36.51 -2.36
C LYS A 124 -3.75 36.95 -1.39
N LYS A 125 -3.40 37.89 -0.50
CA LYS A 125 -4.40 38.84 -0.02
C LYS A 125 -4.47 39.94 -1.08
N LYS A 126 -5.64 40.08 -1.69
CA LYS A 126 -6.04 41.31 -2.40
C LYS A 126 -6.14 42.44 -1.38
#